data_AF-A0A533X1Y1-F1
#
_entry.id   AF-A0A533X1Y1-F1
#
_cell.length_a   1.000
_cell.length_b   1.000
_cell.length_c   1.000
_cell.angle_alpha   90.00
_cell.angle_beta   90.00
_cell.angle_gamma   90.00
#
_symmetry.space_group_name_H-M   'P 1'
#
loop_
_entity.id
_entity.type
_entity.pdbx_description
1 polymer ?
#
loop_
_entity_poly.entity_id
_entity_poly.type
_entity_poly.pdbx_seq_one_letter_code
_entity_poly.pdbx_strand_id
1 'polypeptide(L)'
;MTEAASELPPGQVRGKRWVLYAALGVPKVDLEKWRLRVDGLVERPLEFSSQELTNSQVTTYIRSFHCLPEGGLVFGNPEPIEIQKLQPGSLVIGGDGRKHRIREVIKKRYYGGLVGVKASYLPPTLMTPDHPVLAVRAHPGYGRSRSKRRQKTFRKGVRRSWVRADKLELGDYVFFPKYTHVSNAKIVTWKDSRFEINRDLANVIGWYVAEGSAASSDGRCISFPLSSGQTEQARQLRLLLEKLFGAKTSVYTNRRATVLMLSQRRYHSLSSIQIHAS
;
A
#
# COMPACT_ATOMS: atom_id res chain seq x y z
N MET A 1 35.35 -22.42 3.63
CA MET A 1 34.81 -21.10 3.26
C MET A 1 35.65 -20.07 3.99
N THR A 2 36.44 -19.33 3.24
CA THR A 2 37.44 -18.36 3.69
C THR A 2 36.72 -17.12 4.25
N GLU A 3 36.84 -16.88 5.55
CA GLU A 3 36.41 -15.62 6.18
C GLU A 3 37.25 -14.47 5.60
N ALA A 4 36.61 -13.50 4.98
CA ALA A 4 37.27 -12.26 4.60
C ALA A 4 37.67 -11.52 5.88
N ALA A 5 38.96 -11.48 6.18
CA ALA A 5 39.53 -10.59 7.18
C ALA A 5 39.27 -9.14 6.73
N SER A 6 38.29 -8.48 7.34
CA SER A 6 38.10 -7.04 7.12
C SER A 6 39.30 -6.31 7.75
N GLU A 7 40.20 -5.79 6.92
CA GLU A 7 41.25 -4.89 7.38
C GLU A 7 40.60 -3.71 8.09
N LEU A 8 40.87 -3.57 9.38
CA LEU A 8 40.47 -2.39 10.13
C LEU A 8 41.21 -1.19 9.56
N PRO A 9 40.57 0.01 9.48
CA PRO A 9 41.24 1.23 9.09
C PRO A 9 42.56 1.45 9.86
N PRO A 10 43.59 2.09 9.26
CA PRO A 10 44.88 2.33 9.91
C PRO A 10 44.71 2.96 11.30
N GLY A 11 45.24 2.29 12.33
CA GLY A 11 45.16 2.73 13.73
C GLY A 11 44.01 2.15 14.56
N GLN A 12 43.10 1.35 13.98
CA GLN A 12 42.04 0.66 14.73
C GLN A 12 42.42 -0.78 15.11
N VAL A 13 42.10 -1.17 16.35
CA VAL A 13 42.24 -2.55 16.85
C VAL A 13 40.89 -3.10 17.30
N ARG A 14 40.66 -4.39 17.09
CA ARG A 14 39.42 -5.05 17.52
C ARG A 14 39.50 -5.33 19.03
N GLY A 15 38.72 -4.61 19.83
CA GLY A 15 38.60 -4.87 21.26
C GLY A 15 37.89 -6.20 21.51
N LYS A 16 38.55 -7.15 22.18
CA LYS A 16 37.95 -8.44 22.58
C LYS A 16 37.07 -8.34 23.84
N ARG A 17 37.17 -7.23 24.58
CA ARG A 17 36.45 -6.94 25.82
C ARG A 17 36.03 -5.48 25.82
N TRP A 18 34.98 -5.16 26.57
CA TRP A 18 34.58 -3.78 26.80
C TRP A 18 35.71 -3.03 27.49
N VAL A 19 36.07 -1.86 26.97
CA VAL A 19 37.02 -0.96 27.61
C VAL A 19 36.28 -0.28 28.76
N LEU A 20 36.49 -0.78 29.98
CA LEU A 20 36.06 -0.08 31.18
C LEU A 20 37.02 1.09 31.39
N TYR A 21 36.59 2.28 31.02
CA TYR A 21 37.34 3.52 31.26
C TYR A 21 37.36 3.82 32.76
N ALA A 22 38.45 3.44 33.43
CA ALA A 22 38.72 3.75 34.83
C ALA A 22 39.67 4.96 34.97
N ALA A 23 39.56 5.94 34.06
CA ALA A 23 40.44 7.12 34.04
C ALA A 23 40.38 7.94 35.35
N LEU A 24 39.30 7.79 36.11
CA LEU A 24 39.08 8.42 37.42
C LEU A 24 39.08 7.39 38.57
N GLY A 25 39.62 6.19 38.34
CA GLY A 25 39.50 5.04 39.23
C GLY A 25 38.22 4.23 39.01
N VAL A 26 38.19 3.00 39.54
CA VAL A 26 36.97 2.18 39.55
C VAL A 26 36.13 2.60 40.75
N PRO A 27 34.90 3.10 40.57
CA PRO A 27 34.06 3.50 41.68
C PRO A 27 33.76 2.28 42.56
N LYS A 28 33.93 2.44 43.87
CA LYS A 28 33.44 1.46 44.86
C LYS A 28 31.94 1.67 45.01
N VAL A 29 31.15 0.71 44.56
CA VAL A 29 29.69 0.75 44.62
C VAL A 29 29.19 -0.21 45.70
N ASP A 30 28.34 0.30 46.59
CA ASP A 30 27.60 -0.50 47.56
C ASP A 30 26.35 -1.07 46.89
N LEU A 31 26.35 -2.37 46.62
CA LEU A 31 25.27 -3.05 45.88
C LEU A 31 23.95 -3.09 46.66
N GLU A 32 23.96 -2.98 47.99
CA GLU A 32 22.73 -2.95 48.79
C GLU A 32 22.01 -1.62 48.66
N LYS A 33 22.77 -0.52 48.56
CA LYS A 33 22.24 0.84 48.40
C LYS A 33 22.00 1.21 46.94
N TRP A 34 22.58 0.47 46.00
CA TRP A 34 22.46 0.78 44.58
C TRP A 34 21.02 0.62 44.09
N ARG A 35 20.57 1.58 43.27
CA ARG A 35 19.25 1.58 42.63
C ARG A 35 19.38 2.03 41.18
N LEU A 36 18.74 1.31 40.26
CA LEU A 36 18.49 1.76 38.89
C LEU A 36 17.08 2.33 38.80
N ARG A 37 16.97 3.59 38.41
CA ARG A 37 15.70 4.26 38.18
C ARG A 37 15.50 4.48 36.68
N VAL A 38 14.33 4.10 36.17
CA VAL A 38 13.89 4.35 34.79
C VAL A 38 12.69 5.27 34.85
N ASP A 39 12.87 6.52 34.42
CA ASP A 39 11.84 7.56 34.45
C ASP A 39 11.88 8.46 33.19
N GLY A 40 11.14 9.57 33.20
CA GLY A 40 11.02 10.47 32.05
C GLY A 40 9.92 10.06 31.07
N LEU A 41 10.30 9.60 29.88
CA LEU A 41 9.37 9.25 28.79
C LEU A 41 8.80 7.82 28.92
N VAL A 42 8.43 7.42 30.12
CA VAL A 42 7.82 6.11 30.41
C VAL A 42 6.47 6.33 31.08
N GLU A 43 5.47 5.52 30.72
CA GLU A 43 4.12 5.62 31.32
C GLU A 43 4.13 5.30 32.82
N ARG A 44 5.03 4.41 33.26
CA ARG A 44 5.19 4.01 34.66
C ARG A 44 6.66 4.03 35.04
N PRO A 45 7.09 4.96 35.91
CA PRO A 45 8.44 4.94 36.46
C PRO A 45 8.73 3.64 37.20
N LEU A 46 9.94 3.12 37.05
CA LEU A 46 10.39 1.87 37.67
C LEU A 46 11.69 2.10 38.44
N GLU A 47 11.85 1.35 39.52
CA GLU A 47 13.07 1.34 40.32
C GLU A 47 13.44 -0.11 40.64
N PHE A 48 14.72 -0.43 40.50
CA PHE A 48 15.25 -1.78 40.71
C PHE A 48 16.46 -1.74 41.64
N SER A 49 16.51 -2.66 42.59
CA SER A 49 17.74 -3.03 43.29
C SER A 49 18.67 -3.83 42.38
N SER A 50 19.94 -3.95 42.78
CA SER A 50 20.92 -4.77 42.05
C SER A 50 20.47 -6.23 41.92
N GLN A 51 19.82 -6.76 42.97
CA GLN A 51 19.38 -8.15 43.02
C GLN A 51 18.14 -8.39 42.14
N GLU A 52 17.17 -7.47 42.16
CA GLU A 52 16.01 -7.51 41.25
C GLU A 52 16.43 -7.40 39.80
N LEU A 53 17.38 -6.52 39.46
CA LEU A 53 17.86 -6.36 38.09
C LEU A 53 18.58 -7.62 37.59
N THR A 54 19.38 -8.26 38.44
CA THR A 54 20.14 -9.47 38.08
C THR A 54 19.23 -10.71 37.99
N ASN A 55 18.21 -10.80 38.84
CA ASN A 55 17.27 -11.91 38.88
C ASN A 55 16.07 -11.72 37.94
N SER A 56 15.92 -10.55 37.33
CA SER A 56 14.87 -10.27 36.37
C SER A 56 14.98 -11.21 35.17
N GLN A 57 13.85 -11.77 34.73
CA GLN A 57 13.78 -12.47 33.45
C GLN A 57 14.03 -11.48 32.32
N VAL A 58 15.29 -11.33 31.92
CA VAL A 58 15.65 -10.53 30.74
C VAL A 58 15.13 -11.27 29.51
N THR A 59 13.95 -10.86 29.04
CA THR A 59 13.45 -11.30 27.74
C THR A 59 14.10 -10.43 26.67
N THR A 60 15.19 -10.93 26.08
CA THR A 60 15.84 -10.26 24.95
C THR A 60 14.98 -10.43 23.71
N TYR A 61 14.26 -9.38 23.33
CA TYR A 61 13.46 -9.37 22.12
C TYR A 61 14.16 -8.58 21.02
N ILE A 62 14.89 -9.27 20.16
CA ILE A 62 15.43 -8.68 18.93
C ILE A 62 14.34 -8.83 17.87
N ARG A 63 13.55 -7.77 17.65
CA ARG A 63 12.77 -7.64 16.43
C ARG A 63 13.34 -6.57 15.55
N SER A 64 13.51 -6.94 14.29
CA SER A 64 13.82 -6.01 13.23
C SER A 64 12.67 -5.00 13.13
N PHE A 65 12.97 -3.73 13.41
CA PHE A 65 12.03 -2.63 13.24
C PHE A 65 12.26 -2.05 11.85
N HIS A 66 11.20 -1.94 11.07
CA HIS A 66 11.27 -1.54 9.68
C HIS A 66 10.28 -0.43 9.43
N CYS A 67 10.74 0.66 8.84
CA CYS A 67 9.95 1.89 8.78
C CYS A 67 9.72 2.34 7.35
N LEU A 68 8.62 3.06 7.15
CA LEU A 68 8.43 3.98 6.03
C LEU A 68 8.68 5.40 6.56
N PRO A 69 9.17 6.34 5.73
CA PRO A 69 9.26 7.73 6.13
C PRO A 69 7.86 8.35 6.29
N GLU A 70 7.83 9.55 6.86
CA GLU A 70 6.64 10.40 6.82
C GLU A 70 6.16 10.61 5.38
N GLY A 71 4.84 10.69 5.18
CA GLY A 71 4.19 10.70 3.87
C GLY A 71 4.11 9.33 3.18
N GLY A 72 4.77 8.30 3.70
CA GLY A 72 4.70 6.94 3.17
C GLY A 72 3.27 6.39 3.23
N LEU A 73 2.81 5.76 2.16
CA LEU A 73 1.45 5.23 2.05
C LEU A 73 1.38 3.77 2.51
N VAL A 74 0.39 3.46 3.32
CA VAL A 74 0.00 2.11 3.74
C VAL A 74 -1.33 1.77 3.09
N PHE A 75 -1.51 0.52 2.67
CA PHE A 75 -2.76 0.05 2.08
C PHE A 75 -3.89 0.13 3.13
N GLY A 76 -4.78 1.12 2.98
CA GLY A 76 -6.01 1.26 3.75
C GLY A 76 -7.21 0.73 2.98
N ASN A 77 -8.42 1.01 3.45
CA ASN A 77 -9.65 0.71 2.72
C ASN A 77 -10.71 1.78 3.04
N PRO A 78 -11.20 2.55 2.05
CA PRO A 78 -11.00 2.32 0.60
C PRO A 78 -9.71 2.89 0.01
N GLU A 79 -9.12 3.92 0.63
CA GLU A 79 -7.94 4.61 0.10
C GLU A 79 -6.66 4.24 0.86
N PRO A 80 -5.47 4.40 0.23
CA PRO A 80 -4.21 4.38 0.94
C PRO A 80 -4.14 5.46 2.03
N ILE A 81 -3.56 5.13 3.18
CA ILE A 81 -3.47 6.02 4.34
C ILE A 81 -1.99 6.35 4.56
N GLU A 82 -1.68 7.63 4.79
CA GLU A 82 -0.33 8.02 5.22
C GLU A 82 0.03 7.39 6.56
N ILE A 83 1.25 6.85 6.67
CA ILE A 83 1.71 6.13 7.84
C ILE A 83 1.64 6.96 9.13
N GLN A 84 1.82 8.29 9.03
CA GLN A 84 1.75 9.21 10.18
C GLN A 84 0.35 9.37 10.77
N LYS A 85 -0.70 9.10 9.98
CA LYS A 85 -2.11 9.21 10.39
C LYS A 85 -2.60 7.95 11.11
N LEU A 86 -1.85 6.86 11.03
CA LEU A 86 -2.22 5.58 11.66
C LEU A 86 -2.02 5.63 13.17
N GLN A 87 -2.95 5.00 13.89
CA GLN A 87 -2.99 4.91 15.35
C GLN A 87 -3.25 3.46 15.75
N PRO A 88 -2.94 3.05 17.00
CA PRO A 88 -3.48 1.82 17.57
C PRO A 88 -5.00 1.73 17.35
N GLY A 89 -5.46 0.61 16.81
CA GLY A 89 -6.86 0.39 16.44
C GLY A 89 -7.23 0.71 15.00
N SER A 90 -6.42 1.46 14.23
CA SER A 90 -6.64 1.68 12.80
C SER A 90 -6.63 0.36 12.02
N LEU A 91 -7.36 0.31 10.91
CA LEU A 91 -7.45 -0.85 10.03
C LEU A 91 -6.62 -0.64 8.76
N VAL A 92 -5.78 -1.62 8.44
CA VAL A 92 -4.94 -1.65 7.23
C VAL A 92 -5.11 -2.99 6.52
N ILE A 93 -4.72 -3.06 5.26
CA ILE A 93 -4.77 -4.29 4.47
C ILE A 93 -3.45 -5.05 4.57
N GLY A 94 -3.55 -6.29 5.07
CA GLY A 94 -2.40 -7.19 5.20
C GLY A 94 -2.04 -7.88 3.89
N GLY A 95 -0.90 -8.57 3.87
CA GLY A 95 -0.44 -9.35 2.71
C GLY A 95 -1.38 -10.53 2.32
N ASP A 96 -2.31 -10.90 3.19
CA ASP A 96 -3.41 -11.85 2.94
C ASP A 96 -4.63 -11.19 2.27
N GLY A 97 -4.59 -9.87 2.06
CA GLY A 97 -5.66 -9.07 1.47
C GLY A 97 -6.80 -8.70 2.42
N ARG A 98 -6.73 -9.10 3.68
CA ARG A 98 -7.77 -8.87 4.70
C ARG A 98 -7.46 -7.61 5.50
N LYS A 99 -8.46 -7.11 6.23
CA LYS A 99 -8.28 -6.00 7.19
C LYS A 99 -7.60 -6.52 8.46
N HIS A 100 -6.52 -5.87 8.85
CA HIS A 100 -5.78 -6.10 10.09
C HIS A 100 -5.84 -4.85 10.96
N ARG A 101 -6.05 -5.05 12.26
CA ARG A 101 -6.05 -3.97 13.25
C ARG A 101 -4.61 -3.74 13.74
N ILE A 102 -4.17 -2.48 13.68
CA ILE A 102 -2.88 -2.06 14.24
C ILE A 102 -2.94 -2.17 15.77
N ARG A 103 -1.95 -2.83 16.37
CA ARG A 103 -1.82 -2.91 17.83
C ARG A 103 -1.03 -1.73 18.38
N GLU A 104 0.07 -1.39 17.72
CA GLU A 104 1.02 -0.38 18.17
C GLU A 104 1.60 0.37 16.97
N VAL A 105 2.00 1.61 17.21
CA VAL A 105 2.67 2.47 16.21
C VAL A 105 4.02 2.87 16.79
N ILE A 106 5.09 2.53 16.08
CA ILE A 106 6.47 2.82 16.50
C ILE A 106 6.98 4.02 15.70
N LYS A 107 7.51 5.03 16.40
CA LYS A 107 8.15 6.20 15.81
C LYS A 107 9.61 6.26 16.22
N LYS A 108 10.49 6.56 15.28
CA LYS A 108 11.93 6.68 15.52
C LYS A 108 12.52 7.78 14.64
N ARG A 109 13.46 8.56 15.19
CA ARG A 109 14.30 9.45 14.39
C ARG A 109 15.30 8.61 13.57
N TYR A 110 15.27 8.76 12.26
CA TYR A 110 16.17 8.08 11.34
C TYR A 110 17.04 9.11 10.62
N TYR A 111 18.36 8.89 10.63
CA TYR A 111 19.34 9.67 9.90
C TYR A 111 20.09 8.72 8.97
N GLY A 112 19.87 8.85 7.66
CA GLY A 112 20.45 7.96 6.67
C GLY A 112 19.72 8.02 5.34
N GLY A 113 20.25 7.30 4.34
CA GLY A 113 19.62 7.19 3.03
C GLY A 113 18.39 6.28 3.06
N LEU A 114 17.37 6.65 2.28
CA LEU A 114 16.20 5.80 2.05
C LEU A 114 16.37 5.02 0.75
N VAL A 115 15.75 3.84 0.70
CA VAL A 115 15.65 3.03 -0.53
C VAL A 115 14.28 3.27 -1.16
N GLY A 116 14.27 3.66 -2.43
CA GLY A 116 13.06 3.80 -3.22
C GLY A 116 12.80 2.57 -4.07
N VAL A 117 11.79 1.78 -3.70
CA VAL A 117 11.35 0.62 -4.48
C VAL A 117 10.30 1.07 -5.49
N LYS A 118 10.66 1.10 -6.78
CA LYS A 118 9.75 1.49 -7.87
C LYS A 118 9.29 0.28 -8.68
N ALA A 119 8.14 -0.28 -8.30
CA ALA A 119 7.48 -1.29 -9.11
C ALA A 119 6.90 -0.67 -10.39
N SER A 120 6.84 -1.45 -11.47
CA SER A 120 6.25 -0.99 -12.73
C SER A 120 4.80 -0.55 -12.52
N TYR A 121 4.42 0.57 -13.14
CA TYR A 121 3.08 1.18 -13.07
C TYR A 121 2.63 1.67 -11.69
N LEU A 122 3.50 1.62 -10.68
CA LEU A 122 3.23 2.13 -9.35
C LEU A 122 4.19 3.29 -8.99
N PRO A 123 3.75 4.24 -8.15
CA PRO A 123 4.66 5.21 -7.57
C PRO A 123 5.72 4.52 -6.71
N PRO A 124 6.92 5.11 -6.59
CA PRO A 124 7.97 4.56 -5.73
C PRO A 124 7.52 4.56 -4.27
N THR A 125 7.81 3.48 -3.55
CA THR A 125 7.66 3.43 -2.09
C THR A 125 9.03 3.61 -1.46
N LEU A 126 9.17 4.65 -0.63
CA LEU A 126 10.40 4.91 0.13
C LEU A 126 10.37 4.13 1.44
N MET A 127 11.51 3.55 1.84
CA MET A 127 11.64 2.78 3.07
C MET A 127 13.09 2.77 3.58
N THR A 128 13.29 2.33 4.83
CA THR A 128 14.64 2.17 5.37
C THR A 128 15.38 1.02 4.67
N PRO A 129 16.73 1.05 4.56
CA PRO A 129 17.52 0.03 3.88
C PRO A 129 17.27 -1.41 4.35
N ASP A 130 17.01 -1.58 5.64
CA ASP A 130 16.77 -2.86 6.30
C ASP A 130 15.32 -3.38 6.13
N HIS A 131 14.41 -2.58 5.56
CA HIS A 131 12.99 -2.93 5.43
C HIS A 131 12.80 -4.20 4.57
N PRO A 132 12.10 -5.23 5.06
CA PRO A 132 11.92 -6.48 4.35
C PRO A 132 10.78 -6.33 3.36
N VAL A 133 11.11 -6.54 2.10
CA VAL A 133 10.16 -6.55 1.00
C VAL A 133 9.95 -8.00 0.58
N LEU A 134 8.69 -8.41 0.52
CA LEU A 134 8.36 -9.71 -0.05
C LEU A 134 8.62 -9.65 -1.55
N ALA A 135 9.55 -10.48 -2.03
CA ALA A 135 9.99 -10.45 -3.42
C ALA A 135 10.24 -11.84 -3.98
N VAL A 136 10.21 -11.95 -5.30
CA VAL A 136 10.83 -13.03 -6.06
C VAL A 136 12.16 -12.50 -6.59
N ARG A 137 13.25 -13.07 -6.09
CA ARG A 137 14.61 -12.80 -6.54
C ARG A 137 14.83 -13.33 -7.95
N ALA A 138 15.64 -12.61 -8.72
CA ALA A 138 16.19 -13.07 -9.98
C ALA A 138 15.09 -13.50 -10.97
N HIS A 139 14.27 -12.54 -11.42
CA HIS A 139 13.38 -12.82 -12.55
C HIS A 139 14.23 -13.31 -13.74
N PRO A 140 14.14 -14.59 -14.14
CA PRO A 140 15.11 -15.16 -15.07
C PRO A 140 14.93 -14.67 -16.52
N GLY A 141 13.97 -13.78 -16.75
CA GLY A 141 13.61 -13.22 -18.03
C GLY A 141 14.19 -11.83 -18.33
N TYR A 142 14.96 -11.21 -17.42
CA TYR A 142 15.92 -10.17 -17.84
C TYR A 142 17.15 -10.86 -18.45
N GLY A 143 16.90 -11.62 -19.52
CA GLY A 143 17.86 -12.51 -20.13
C GLY A 143 17.46 -12.77 -21.56
N ARG A 144 18.31 -12.27 -22.49
CA ARG A 144 18.56 -12.52 -23.93
C ARG A 144 17.54 -13.29 -24.80
N SER A 145 16.30 -13.52 -24.38
CA SER A 145 15.27 -14.17 -25.17
C SER A 145 14.76 -13.20 -26.22
N ARG A 146 14.68 -13.63 -27.47
CA ARG A 146 14.05 -12.82 -28.53
C ARG A 146 12.54 -12.65 -28.32
N SER A 147 11.92 -13.49 -27.49
CA SER A 147 10.48 -13.43 -27.21
C SER A 147 10.18 -12.52 -26.02
N LYS A 148 9.50 -11.39 -26.29
CA LYS A 148 8.99 -10.47 -25.27
C LYS A 148 8.08 -11.15 -24.23
N ARG A 149 7.38 -12.23 -24.62
CA ARG A 149 6.51 -13.00 -23.71
C ARG A 149 7.34 -13.83 -22.72
N ARG A 150 8.38 -14.53 -23.20
CA ARG A 150 9.25 -15.36 -22.34
C ARG A 150 10.15 -14.55 -21.42
N GLN A 151 10.47 -13.31 -21.78
CA GLN A 151 11.15 -12.35 -20.88
C GLN A 151 10.32 -11.99 -19.63
N LYS A 152 9.02 -12.31 -19.60
CA LYS A 152 8.09 -11.98 -18.50
C LYS A 152 7.54 -13.19 -17.77
N THR A 153 8.07 -14.39 -18.03
CA THR A 153 7.57 -15.64 -17.43
C THR A 153 8.53 -16.15 -16.36
N PHE A 154 8.00 -16.40 -15.15
CA PHE A 154 8.77 -17.03 -14.08
C PHE A 154 9.20 -18.45 -14.48
N ARG A 155 10.43 -18.84 -14.12
CA ARG A 155 10.83 -20.24 -14.19
C ARG A 155 9.99 -21.07 -13.22
N LYS A 156 9.78 -22.34 -13.55
CA LYS A 156 9.12 -23.30 -12.65
C LYS A 156 9.96 -23.44 -11.37
N GLY A 157 9.32 -23.42 -10.20
CA GLY A 157 9.97 -23.62 -8.89
C GLY A 157 10.48 -22.35 -8.20
N VAL A 158 10.26 -21.17 -8.77
CA VAL A 158 10.64 -19.91 -8.12
C VAL A 158 9.77 -19.67 -6.87
N ARG A 159 10.42 -19.31 -5.76
CA ARG A 159 9.77 -19.05 -4.47
C ARG A 159 9.93 -17.59 -4.08
N ARG A 160 8.90 -17.05 -3.41
CA ARG A 160 8.97 -15.74 -2.76
C ARG A 160 9.78 -15.82 -1.47
N SER A 161 10.52 -14.78 -1.16
CA SER A 161 11.26 -14.62 0.08
C SER A 161 11.22 -13.17 0.55
N TRP A 162 11.47 -12.95 1.83
CA TRP A 162 11.69 -11.61 2.37
C TRP A 162 13.11 -11.18 2.06
N VAL A 163 13.25 -10.04 1.39
CA VAL A 163 14.53 -9.47 0.95
C VAL A 163 14.62 -8.06 1.49
N ARG A 164 15.76 -7.69 2.09
CA ARG A 164 15.97 -6.30 2.51
C ARG A 164 15.90 -5.34 1.33
N ALA A 165 15.35 -4.16 1.54
CA ALA A 165 15.16 -3.15 0.51
C ALA A 165 16.47 -2.82 -0.21
N ASP A 166 17.57 -2.64 0.54
CA ASP A 166 18.89 -2.33 -0.01
C ASP A 166 19.57 -3.49 -0.75
N LYS A 167 18.98 -4.68 -0.71
CA LYS A 167 19.46 -5.87 -1.45
C LYS A 167 18.58 -6.20 -2.64
N LEU A 168 17.49 -5.47 -2.87
CA LEU A 168 16.69 -5.63 -4.09
C LEU A 168 17.50 -5.23 -5.32
N GLU A 169 17.34 -5.99 -6.38
CA GLU A 169 18.01 -5.74 -7.67
C GLU A 169 16.98 -5.35 -8.73
N LEU A 170 17.43 -4.59 -9.74
CA LEU A 170 16.60 -4.28 -10.90
C LEU A 170 16.15 -5.58 -11.58
N GLY A 171 14.83 -5.75 -11.70
CA GLY A 171 14.22 -6.96 -12.24
C GLY A 171 13.66 -7.92 -11.19
N ASP A 172 13.90 -7.70 -9.89
CA ASP A 172 13.19 -8.41 -8.83
C ASP A 172 11.69 -8.05 -8.88
N TYR A 173 10.83 -9.04 -8.60
CA TYR A 173 9.37 -8.84 -8.56
C TYR A 173 8.93 -8.71 -7.12
N VAL A 174 8.36 -7.56 -6.77
CA VAL A 174 7.87 -7.28 -5.41
C VAL A 174 6.37 -7.51 -5.32
N PHE A 175 5.89 -7.88 -4.12
CA PHE A 175 4.48 -8.14 -3.87
C PHE A 175 3.80 -6.95 -3.20
N PHE A 176 2.56 -6.68 -3.61
CA PHE A 176 1.65 -5.76 -2.95
C PHE A 176 0.39 -6.53 -2.50
N PRO A 177 -0.26 -6.09 -1.41
CA PRO A 177 -1.54 -6.66 -1.00
C PRO A 177 -2.55 -6.60 -2.14
N LYS A 178 -3.22 -7.73 -2.39
CA LYS A 178 -4.41 -7.75 -3.24
C LYS A 178 -5.63 -7.65 -2.34
N TYR A 179 -6.44 -6.61 -2.52
CA TYR A 179 -7.71 -6.48 -1.80
C TYR A 179 -8.57 -7.72 -2.02
N THR A 180 -8.84 -8.49 -0.96
CA THR A 180 -9.75 -9.65 -1.03
C THR A 180 -11.14 -9.32 -0.52
N HIS A 181 -11.30 -8.23 0.25
CA HIS A 181 -12.59 -7.81 0.78
C HIS A 181 -13.17 -6.62 -0.02
N VAL A 182 -14.08 -6.94 -0.94
CA VAL A 182 -14.96 -5.99 -1.64
C VAL A 182 -16.15 -5.66 -0.73
N SER A 183 -16.66 -4.43 -0.78
CA SER A 183 -17.85 -4.04 -0.01
C SER A 183 -19.05 -4.95 -0.35
N ASN A 184 -19.80 -5.39 0.67
CA ASN A 184 -21.07 -6.11 0.50
C ASN A 184 -22.25 -5.16 0.28
N ALA A 185 -21.99 -3.87 0.02
CA ALA A 185 -23.04 -2.92 -0.29
C ALA A 185 -23.86 -3.45 -1.46
N LYS A 186 -25.17 -3.63 -1.24
CA LYS A 186 -26.11 -4.00 -2.29
C LYS A 186 -26.69 -2.79 -2.99
N ILE A 187 -26.49 -1.60 -2.43
CA ILE A 187 -27.14 -0.37 -2.84
C ILE A 187 -26.14 0.77 -2.75
N VAL A 188 -26.10 1.59 -3.80
CA VAL A 188 -25.42 2.89 -3.80
C VAL A 188 -26.47 3.98 -3.74
N THR A 189 -26.32 4.89 -2.78
CA THR A 189 -27.17 6.07 -2.62
C THR A 189 -26.34 7.31 -2.86
N TRP A 190 -26.84 8.22 -3.70
CA TRP A 190 -26.22 9.52 -3.92
C TRP A 190 -27.32 10.57 -4.14
N LYS A 191 -27.36 11.59 -3.27
CA LYS A 191 -28.50 12.52 -3.14
C LYS A 191 -29.81 11.72 -3.04
N ASP A 192 -30.80 12.04 -3.87
CA ASP A 192 -32.12 11.39 -3.90
C ASP A 192 -32.13 10.11 -4.76
N SER A 193 -31.02 9.76 -5.40
CA SER A 193 -30.92 8.56 -6.23
C SER A 193 -30.47 7.34 -5.44
N ARG A 194 -31.13 6.21 -5.71
CA ARG A 194 -30.82 4.92 -5.12
C ARG A 194 -30.73 3.86 -6.22
N PHE A 195 -29.56 3.25 -6.35
CA PHE A 195 -29.33 2.18 -7.31
C PHE A 195 -28.93 0.89 -6.60
N GLU A 196 -29.56 -0.21 -6.97
CA GLU A 196 -29.09 -1.54 -6.59
C GLU A 196 -27.80 -1.87 -7.36
N ILE A 197 -26.78 -2.36 -6.66
CA ILE A 197 -25.55 -2.86 -7.27
C ILE A 197 -25.86 -4.23 -7.89
N ASN A 198 -26.25 -4.20 -9.15
CA ASN A 198 -26.54 -5.38 -9.95
C ASN A 198 -25.74 -5.37 -11.27
N ARG A 199 -25.89 -6.42 -12.08
CA ARG A 199 -25.16 -6.56 -13.35
C ARG A 199 -25.48 -5.43 -14.34
N ASP A 200 -26.70 -4.91 -14.32
CA ASP A 200 -27.12 -3.85 -15.24
C ASP A 200 -26.40 -2.54 -14.91
N LEU A 201 -26.38 -2.15 -13.63
CA LEU A 201 -25.64 -0.96 -13.18
C LEU A 201 -24.14 -1.10 -13.44
N ALA A 202 -23.56 -2.26 -13.13
CA ALA A 202 -22.15 -2.54 -13.39
C ALA A 202 -21.78 -2.44 -14.87
N ASN A 203 -22.68 -2.90 -15.77
CA ASN A 203 -22.49 -2.82 -17.21
C ASN A 203 -22.45 -1.36 -17.69
N VAL A 204 -23.41 -0.54 -17.25
CA VAL A 204 -23.42 0.89 -17.60
C VAL A 204 -22.21 1.63 -17.06
N ILE A 205 -21.80 1.38 -15.82
CA ILE A 205 -20.58 1.97 -15.25
C ILE A 205 -19.35 1.55 -16.06
N GLY A 206 -19.27 0.28 -16.45
CA GLY A 206 -18.19 -0.24 -17.30
C GLY A 206 -18.09 0.51 -18.63
N TRP A 207 -19.22 0.69 -19.32
CA TRP A 207 -19.28 1.50 -20.54
C TRP A 207 -18.91 2.96 -20.30
N TYR A 208 -19.32 3.54 -19.18
CA TYR A 208 -19.00 4.93 -18.87
C TYR A 208 -17.50 5.13 -18.65
N VAL A 209 -16.84 4.19 -17.97
CA VAL A 209 -15.38 4.24 -17.77
C VAL A 209 -14.63 3.99 -19.07
N ALA A 210 -15.15 3.13 -19.95
CA ALA A 210 -14.49 2.77 -21.20
C ALA A 210 -14.61 3.87 -22.27
N GLU A 211 -15.83 4.38 -22.48
CA GLU A 211 -16.16 5.26 -23.62
C GLU A 211 -16.91 6.52 -23.19
N GLY A 212 -17.36 6.60 -21.94
CA GLY A 212 -18.24 7.66 -21.47
C GLY A 212 -17.55 9.00 -21.27
N SER A 213 -18.33 10.07 -21.42
CA SER A 213 -17.90 11.42 -21.06
C SER A 213 -19.05 12.25 -20.52
N ALA A 214 -18.76 13.21 -19.64
CA ALA A 214 -19.67 14.30 -19.35
C ALA A 214 -19.71 15.22 -20.57
N ALA A 215 -20.79 15.13 -21.36
CA ALA A 215 -20.92 15.76 -22.66
C ALA A 215 -21.23 17.27 -22.60
N SER A 216 -21.50 17.81 -21.41
CA SER A 216 -21.80 19.23 -21.21
C SER A 216 -20.98 19.81 -20.07
N SER A 217 -20.59 21.09 -20.21
CA SER A 217 -19.79 21.83 -19.22
C SER A 217 -20.52 22.02 -17.88
N ASP A 218 -21.85 21.89 -17.87
CA ASP A 218 -22.70 21.92 -16.67
C ASP A 218 -22.93 20.50 -16.08
N GLY A 219 -22.30 19.47 -16.65
CA GLY A 219 -22.43 18.07 -16.27
C GLY A 219 -23.79 17.44 -16.59
N ARG A 220 -24.78 18.19 -17.08
CA ARG A 220 -26.18 17.74 -17.24
C ARG A 220 -26.40 16.68 -18.30
N CYS A 221 -25.37 16.29 -19.05
CA CYS A 221 -25.45 15.23 -20.03
C CYS A 221 -24.24 14.31 -19.93
N ILE A 222 -24.49 13.00 -19.94
CA ILE A 222 -23.46 11.99 -20.19
C ILE A 222 -23.64 11.43 -21.59
N SER A 223 -22.53 11.18 -22.29
CA SER A 223 -22.53 10.58 -23.62
C SER A 223 -21.66 9.33 -23.68
N PHE A 224 -22.05 8.40 -24.55
CA PHE A 224 -21.35 7.16 -24.85
C PHE A 224 -21.15 7.07 -26.36
N PRO A 225 -20.05 7.62 -26.91
CA PRO A 225 -19.64 7.42 -28.29
C PRO A 225 -19.22 5.95 -28.52
N LEU A 226 -20.02 5.20 -29.28
CA LEU A 226 -19.67 3.87 -29.75
C LEU A 226 -19.30 3.94 -31.24
N SER A 227 -18.39 3.08 -31.69
CA SER A 227 -18.03 3.02 -33.12
C SER A 227 -19.23 2.64 -33.98
N SER A 228 -19.30 3.12 -35.23
CA SER A 228 -20.47 2.90 -36.12
C SER A 228 -20.80 1.43 -36.40
N GLY A 229 -19.85 0.51 -36.21
CA GLY A 229 -20.07 -0.94 -36.30
C GLY A 229 -20.62 -1.61 -35.04
N GLN A 230 -20.78 -0.88 -33.92
CA GLN A 230 -21.22 -1.39 -32.62
C GLN A 230 -22.71 -1.12 -32.36
N THR A 231 -23.54 -1.33 -33.38
CA THR A 231 -24.97 -0.98 -33.35
C THR A 231 -25.76 -1.78 -32.32
N GLU A 232 -25.46 -3.06 -32.15
CA GLU A 232 -26.12 -3.92 -31.16
C GLU A 232 -25.73 -3.55 -29.73
N GLN A 233 -24.45 -3.24 -29.48
CA GLN A 233 -23.99 -2.73 -28.19
C GLN A 233 -24.66 -1.40 -27.85
N ALA A 234 -24.77 -0.49 -28.82
CA ALA A 234 -25.48 0.77 -28.65
C ALA A 234 -26.96 0.55 -28.31
N ARG A 235 -27.62 -0.41 -28.96
CA ARG A 235 -29.02 -0.77 -28.67
C ARG A 235 -29.17 -1.32 -27.25
N GLN A 236 -28.30 -2.24 -26.84
CA GLN A 236 -28.31 -2.82 -25.48
C GLN A 236 -28.04 -1.77 -24.41
N LEU A 237 -27.02 -0.93 -24.60
CA LEU A 237 -26.69 0.15 -23.67
C LEU A 237 -27.85 1.15 -23.56
N ARG A 238 -28.51 1.50 -24.67
CA ARG A 238 -29.71 2.36 -24.66
C ARG A 238 -30.81 1.78 -23.76
N LEU A 239 -31.14 0.50 -23.92
CA LEU A 239 -32.17 -0.17 -23.12
C LEU A 239 -31.80 -0.22 -21.64
N LEU A 240 -30.53 -0.45 -21.31
CA LEU A 240 -30.05 -0.45 -19.94
C LEU A 240 -30.13 0.96 -19.31
N LEU A 241 -29.74 2.00 -20.05
CA LEU A 241 -29.85 3.39 -19.60
C LEU A 241 -31.32 3.77 -19.34
N GLU A 242 -32.23 3.44 -20.27
CA GLU A 242 -33.66 3.69 -20.12
C GLU A 242 -34.26 2.92 -18.93
N LYS A 243 -33.85 1.66 -18.72
CA LYS A 243 -34.29 0.83 -17.60
C LYS A 243 -33.80 1.36 -16.25
N LEU A 244 -32.51 1.70 -16.13
CA LEU A 244 -31.90 2.09 -14.86
C LEU A 244 -32.30 3.51 -14.43
N PHE A 245 -32.41 4.43 -15.39
CA PHE A 245 -32.63 5.84 -15.11
C PHE A 245 -34.03 6.33 -15.47
N GLY A 246 -34.89 5.49 -16.03
CA GLY A 246 -36.27 5.85 -16.37
C GLY A 246 -36.38 7.03 -17.36
N ALA A 247 -35.32 7.31 -18.12
CA ALA A 247 -35.21 8.48 -18.97
C ALA A 247 -34.91 8.08 -20.41
N LYS A 248 -35.54 8.80 -21.37
CA LYS A 248 -35.28 8.57 -22.79
C LYS A 248 -33.83 8.91 -23.12
N THR A 249 -33.14 7.95 -23.73
CA THR A 249 -31.78 8.13 -24.21
C THR A 249 -31.84 8.60 -25.67
N SER A 250 -31.25 9.75 -25.97
CA SER A 250 -31.14 10.24 -27.35
C SER A 250 -30.00 9.53 -28.06
N VAL A 251 -30.20 9.19 -29.33
CA VAL A 251 -29.21 8.51 -30.16
C VAL A 251 -28.90 9.37 -31.37
N TYR A 252 -27.61 9.64 -31.58
CA TYR A 252 -27.10 10.34 -32.74
C TYR A 252 -26.12 9.45 -33.48
N THR A 253 -26.33 9.22 -34.78
CA THR A 253 -25.42 8.40 -35.58
C THR A 253 -24.82 9.25 -36.69
N ASN A 254 -23.49 9.23 -36.80
CA ASN A 254 -22.77 9.74 -37.96
C ASN A 254 -21.98 8.60 -38.63
N ARG A 255 -21.22 8.91 -39.69
CA ARG A 255 -20.47 7.90 -40.45
C ARG A 255 -19.44 7.12 -39.61
N ARG A 256 -18.98 7.66 -38.49
CA ARG A 256 -17.91 7.11 -37.65
C ARG A 256 -18.41 6.50 -36.33
N ALA A 257 -19.51 7.02 -35.78
CA ALA A 257 -19.96 6.67 -34.44
C ALA A 257 -21.47 6.74 -34.27
N THR A 258 -21.97 5.92 -33.36
CA THR A 258 -23.29 6.04 -32.74
C THR A 258 -23.10 6.54 -31.31
N VAL A 259 -23.55 7.76 -31.05
CA VAL A 259 -23.45 8.42 -29.76
C VAL A 259 -24.78 8.32 -29.04
N LEU A 260 -24.77 7.67 -27.87
CA LEU A 260 -25.90 7.70 -26.94
C LEU A 260 -25.71 8.87 -25.99
N MET A 261 -26.77 9.64 -25.74
CA MET A 261 -26.74 10.76 -24.81
C MET A 261 -27.90 10.64 -23.82
N LEU A 262 -27.59 10.78 -22.54
CA LEU A 262 -28.55 10.82 -21.45
C LEU A 262 -28.52 12.22 -20.84
N SER A 263 -29.64 12.95 -20.90
CA SER A 263 -29.77 14.33 -20.46
C SER A 263 -30.63 14.45 -19.20
N GLN A 264 -30.19 15.30 -18.26
CA GLN A 264 -30.90 15.61 -17.01
C GLN A 264 -32.22 16.38 -17.17
N ARG A 265 -32.68 16.74 -18.39
CA ARG A 265 -33.98 17.42 -18.57
C ARG A 265 -35.18 16.63 -18.01
N ARG A 266 -35.00 15.38 -17.58
CA ARG A 266 -36.03 14.59 -16.86
C ARG A 266 -35.58 13.95 -15.54
N TYR A 267 -34.35 14.18 -15.06
CA TYR A 267 -33.87 13.69 -13.75
C TYR A 267 -32.81 14.63 -13.14
N HIS A 268 -32.98 14.98 -11.87
CA HIS A 268 -32.10 15.89 -11.14
C HIS A 268 -30.68 15.34 -10.82
N SER A 269 -30.29 14.13 -11.22
CA SER A 269 -29.31 13.36 -10.43
C SER A 269 -28.12 12.68 -11.12
N LEU A 270 -27.83 12.90 -12.41
CA LEU A 270 -26.66 12.26 -13.06
C LEU A 270 -25.46 13.16 -13.38
N SER A 271 -25.56 14.48 -13.20
CA SER A 271 -24.49 15.42 -13.60
C SER A 271 -23.28 15.48 -12.70
N SER A 272 -23.26 14.71 -11.62
CA SER A 272 -22.22 14.81 -10.61
C SER A 272 -21.96 13.46 -9.94
N ILE A 273 -21.90 12.38 -10.73
CA ILE A 273 -21.17 11.17 -10.31
C ILE A 273 -19.69 11.54 -10.20
N GLN A 274 -19.33 12.23 -9.12
CA GLN A 274 -17.99 12.22 -8.59
C GLN A 274 -17.92 10.98 -7.71
N ILE A 275 -17.12 10.01 -8.13
CA ILE A 275 -16.75 8.87 -7.30
C ILE A 275 -15.86 9.44 -6.20
N HIS A 276 -16.48 9.90 -5.11
CA HIS A 276 -15.76 10.14 -3.87
C HIS A 276 -15.64 8.80 -3.16
N ALA A 277 -14.42 8.29 -3.07
CA ALA A 277 -14.11 7.19 -2.17
C ALA A 277 -14.19 7.75 -0.74
N SER A 278 -15.13 7.23 0.03
CA SER A 278 -15.38 7.59 1.43
C SER A 278 -14.54 6.76 2.38
#